data_AF-A0A3B9PN81-F1
#
_entry.id   AF-A0A3B9PN81-F1
#
_cell.length_a   1.000
_cell.length_b   1.000
_cell.length_c   1.000
_cell.angle_alpha   90.00
_cell.angle_beta   90.00
_cell.angle_gamma   90.00
#
_symmetry.space_group_name_H-M   'P 1'
#
loop_
_entity.id
_entity.type
_entity.pdbx_description
1 polymer ?
#
loop_
_entity_poly.entity_id
_entity_poly.type
_entity_poly.pdbx_seq_one_letter_code
_entity_poly.pdbx_strand_id
1 'polypeptide(L)'
;IRVRWPWETVQYLRQFAQSLCRNFPRLQSDGHPKWKEVALALPALGKGWAYSPATERHLRTCIQQGTSSFTAPARANCTQQERVLGLCN
;
A
#
# COMPACT_ATOMS: atom_id res chain seq x y z
N ILE A 1 14.94 -1.72 -10.64
CA ILE A 1 14.60 -3.12 -10.98
C ILE A 1 13.29 -3.09 -11.78
N ARG A 2 13.25 -3.53 -13.04
CA ARG A 2 11.98 -3.71 -13.77
C ARG A 2 11.57 -5.16 -13.64
N VAL A 3 10.54 -5.43 -12.84
CA VAL A 3 9.93 -6.76 -12.76
C VAL A 3 8.89 -6.85 -13.87
N ARG A 4 9.03 -7.84 -14.77
CA ARG A 4 8.04 -8.13 -15.81
C ARG A 4 7.10 -9.22 -15.29
N TRP A 5 5.89 -8.82 -14.94
CA TRP A 5 4.85 -9.74 -14.47
C TRP A 5 4.06 -10.35 -15.64
N PRO A 6 3.52 -11.57 -15.49
CA PRO A 6 2.54 -12.12 -16.41
C PRO A 6 1.33 -11.18 -16.55
N TRP A 7 0.73 -11.15 -17.73
CA TRP A 7 -0.38 -10.25 -18.03
C TRP A 7 -1.60 -10.50 -17.12
N GLU A 8 -1.89 -11.76 -16.80
CA GLU A 8 -2.99 -12.15 -15.90
C GLU A 8 -2.79 -11.56 -14.51
N THR A 9 -1.58 -11.69 -13.95
CA THR A 9 -1.23 -11.11 -12.64
C THR A 9 -1.44 -9.60 -12.64
N VAL A 10 -1.06 -8.92 -13.73
CA VAL A 10 -1.27 -7.47 -13.86
C VAL A 10 -2.77 -7.11 -13.84
N GLN A 11 -3.62 -7.90 -14.50
CA GLN A 11 -5.07 -7.68 -14.48
C GLN A 11 -5.68 -7.94 -13.10
N TYR A 12 -5.29 -9.02 -12.43
CA TYR A 12 -5.77 -9.31 -11.08
C TYR A 12 -5.36 -8.24 -10.08
N LEU A 13 -4.10 -7.78 -10.13
CA LEU A 13 -3.61 -6.69 -9.28
C LEU A 13 -4.38 -5.38 -9.52
N ARG A 14 -4.71 -5.09 -10.79
CA ARG A 14 -5.55 -3.94 -11.14
C ARG A 14 -6.95 -4.05 -10.55
N GLN A 15 -7.63 -5.18 -10.76
CA GLN A 15 -8.99 -5.41 -10.26
C GLN A 15 -9.03 -5.37 -8.73
N PHE A 16 -8.03 -5.96 -8.08
CA PHE A 16 -7.86 -5.89 -6.64
C PHE A 16 -7.75 -4.45 -6.14
N ALA A 17 -6.86 -3.64 -6.73
CA ALA A 17 -6.69 -2.25 -6.30
C ALA A 17 -7.97 -1.41 -6.46
N GLN A 18 -8.72 -1.63 -7.54
CA GLN A 18 -10.01 -0.97 -7.77
C GLN A 18 -11.06 -1.39 -6.74
N SER A 19 -11.19 -2.69 -6.49
CA SER A 19 -12.14 -3.22 -5.51
C SER A 19 -11.81 -2.76 -4.09
N LEU A 20 -10.52 -2.80 -3.72
CA LEU A 20 -10.06 -2.32 -2.42
C LEU A 20 -10.42 -0.85 -2.25
N CYS A 21 -10.06 0.01 -3.21
CA CYS A 21 -10.39 1.44 -3.15
C CYS A 21 -11.88 1.69 -2.96
N ARG A 22 -12.73 1.07 -3.80
CA ARG A 22 -14.18 1.27 -3.77
C ARG A 22 -14.81 0.85 -2.43
N ASN A 23 -14.29 -0.23 -1.83
CA ASN A 23 -14.88 -0.82 -0.64
C ASN A 23 -14.16 -0.43 0.66
N PHE A 24 -13.06 0.32 0.60
CA PHE A 24 -12.27 0.66 1.78
C PHE A 24 -13.09 1.35 2.89
N PRO A 25 -13.99 2.32 2.60
CA PRO A 25 -14.84 2.92 3.64
C PRO A 25 -15.74 1.89 4.34
N ARG A 26 -16.30 0.95 3.56
CA ARG A 26 -17.13 -0.14 4.10
C ARG A 26 -16.32 -1.12 4.94
N LEU A 27 -15.07 -1.39 4.55
CA LEU A 27 -14.16 -2.20 5.36
C LEU A 27 -13.85 -1.52 6.71
N GLN A 28 -13.70 -0.20 6.73
CA GLN A 28 -13.48 0.55 7.97
C GLN A 28 -14.73 0.63 8.86
N SER A 29 -15.94 0.71 8.29
CA SER A 29 -17.19 0.83 9.05
C SER A 29 -17.72 -0.53 9.54
N ASP A 30 -17.77 -1.51 8.65
CA ASP A 30 -18.51 -2.77 8.85
C ASP A 30 -17.57 -3.98 9.00
N GLY A 31 -16.30 -3.81 8.63
CA GLY A 31 -15.32 -4.88 8.68
C GLY A 31 -14.88 -5.22 10.10
N HIS A 32 -14.04 -6.25 10.20
CA HIS A 32 -13.37 -6.58 11.45
C HIS A 32 -12.69 -5.33 12.05
N PRO A 33 -12.76 -5.08 13.38
CA PRO A 33 -12.29 -3.84 14.00
C PRO A 33 -10.86 -3.41 13.63
N LYS A 34 -10.01 -4.38 13.29
CA LYS A 34 -8.63 -4.15 12.80
C LYS A 34 -8.56 -3.22 11.58
N TRP A 35 -9.58 -3.17 10.74
CA TRP A 35 -9.63 -2.29 9.57
C TRP A 35 -9.59 -0.80 9.91
N LYS A 36 -10.02 -0.42 11.13
CA LYS A 36 -9.94 0.98 11.60
C LYS A 36 -8.50 1.45 11.79
N GLU A 37 -7.56 0.52 11.99
CA GLU A 37 -6.13 0.82 12.13
C GLU A 37 -5.41 0.88 10.77
N VAL A 38 -6.05 0.42 9.70
CA VAL A 38 -5.46 0.41 8.36
C VAL A 38 -5.74 1.77 7.72
N ALA A 39 -4.68 2.41 7.23
CA ALA A 39 -4.79 3.57 6.37
C ALA A 39 -4.43 3.18 4.93
N LEU A 40 -5.22 3.64 3.98
CA LEU A 40 -4.90 3.46 2.57
C LEU A 40 -3.86 4.51 2.17
N ALA A 41 -2.60 4.11 2.07
CA ALA A 41 -1.49 5.02 1.79
C ALA A 41 -0.42 4.35 0.90
N LEU A 42 0.40 5.20 0.26
CA LEU A 42 1.57 4.80 -0.52
C LEU A 42 2.81 5.52 0.04
N PRO A 43 3.31 5.13 1.23
CA PRO A 43 4.51 5.74 1.80
C PRO A 43 5.75 5.53 0.91
N ALA A 44 6.80 6.32 1.17
CA ALA A 44 8.09 6.11 0.53
C ALA A 44 8.61 4.70 0.86
N LEU A 45 9.07 3.99 -0.17
CA LEU A 45 9.65 2.67 -0.04
C LEU A 45 11.17 2.75 0.18
N GLY A 46 11.70 1.78 0.92
CA GLY A 46 13.14 1.62 1.11
C GLY A 46 13.88 1.30 -0.20
N LYS A 47 15.21 1.42 -0.18
CA LYS A 47 16.06 1.15 -1.35
C LYS A 47 15.82 -0.26 -1.91
N GLY A 48 15.63 -0.35 -3.23
CA GLY A 48 15.42 -1.63 -3.92
C GLY A 48 13.96 -2.07 -4.02
N TRP A 49 13.05 -1.43 -3.29
CA TRP A 49 11.62 -1.69 -3.36
C TRP A 49 10.91 -0.76 -4.33
N ALA A 50 9.87 -1.27 -4.98
CA ALA A 50 9.00 -0.48 -5.84
C ALA A 50 7.57 -1.02 -5.75
N TYR A 51 6.58 -0.12 -5.80
CA TYR A 51 5.20 -0.53 -5.96
C TYR A 51 4.98 -1.12 -7.35
N SER A 52 4.01 -2.04 -7.47
CA SER A 52 3.56 -2.50 -8.77
C SER A 52 2.86 -1.34 -9.50
N PRO A 53 3.25 -0.99 -10.74
CA PRO A 53 2.60 0.09 -11.49
C PRO A 53 1.10 -0.13 -11.69
N ALA A 54 0.67 -1.40 -11.73
CA ALA A 54 -0.72 -1.78 -11.92
C ALA A 54 -1.61 -1.39 -10.73
N THR A 55 -1.10 -1.50 -9.50
CA THR A 55 -1.84 -1.14 -8.29
C THR A 55 -1.59 0.32 -7.90
N GLU A 56 -0.34 0.78 -7.99
CA GLU A 56 0.08 2.10 -7.56
C GLU A 56 -0.77 3.21 -8.20
N ARG A 57 -0.99 3.13 -9.51
CA ARG A 57 -1.77 4.14 -10.25
C ARG A 57 -3.19 4.28 -9.69
N HIS A 58 -3.87 3.16 -9.44
CA HIS A 58 -5.25 3.16 -8.95
C HIS A 58 -5.34 3.59 -7.49
N LEU A 59 -4.42 3.11 -6.65
CA LEU A 59 -4.39 3.50 -5.25
C LEU A 59 -4.07 4.99 -5.09
N ARG A 60 -3.15 5.55 -5.89
CA ARG A 60 -2.82 6.98 -5.85
C ARG A 60 -4.02 7.86 -6.19
N THR A 61 -4.79 7.53 -7.22
CA THR A 61 -6.04 8.23 -7.54
C THR A 61 -7.04 8.15 -6.39
N CYS A 62 -7.20 6.96 -5.80
CA CYS A 62 -8.09 6.74 -4.66
C CYS A 62 -7.75 7.61 -3.46
N ILE A 63 -6.46 7.65 -3.10
CA ILE A 63 -5.94 8.40 -1.97
C ILE A 63 -6.13 9.91 -2.18
N GLN A 64 -6.03 10.41 -3.42
CA GLN A 64 -6.29 11.82 -3.71
C GLN A 64 -7.79 12.20 -3.60
N GLN A 65 -8.68 11.23 -3.79
CA GLN A 65 -10.13 11.42 -3.69
C GLN A 65 -10.66 11.30 -2.25
N GLY A 66 -9.86 10.75 -1.33
CA GLY A 66 -10.19 10.62 0.09
C GLY A 66 -9.23 11.41 0.98
N THR A 67 -9.68 11.85 2.14
CA THR A 67 -8.81 12.49 3.15
C THR A 67 -8.05 11.43 3.95
N SER A 68 -7.19 10.63 3.31
CA SER A 68 -6.34 9.70 4.06
C SER A 68 -5.14 10.43 4.65
N SER A 69 -5.26 10.85 5.92
CA SER A 69 -4.19 11.51 6.67
C SER A 69 -3.21 10.50 7.27
N PHE A 70 -2.69 9.58 6.45
CA PHE A 70 -1.65 8.68 6.90
C PHE A 70 -0.32 9.42 7.05
N THR A 71 0.15 9.53 8.28
CA THR A 71 1.53 9.94 8.56
C THR A 71 2.32 8.70 8.91
N ALA A 72 3.28 8.33 8.04
CA ALA A 72 4.17 7.22 8.35
C ALA A 72 4.96 7.57 9.62
N PRO A 73 5.02 6.69 10.63
CA PRO A 73 5.82 6.95 11.81
C PRO A 73 7.30 7.07 11.42
N ALA A 74 7.94 8.18 11.80
CA ALA A 74 9.37 8.34 11.68
C ALA A 74 10.07 7.37 12.63
N ARG A 75 10.61 6.26 12.12
CA ARG A 75 11.30 5.25 12.93
C ARG A 75 12.78 5.59 13.01
N ALA A 76 13.24 5.98 14.20
CA ALA A 76 14.65 6.32 14.46
C ALA A 76 15.49 5.12 14.95
N ASN A 77 14.85 4.13 15.60
CA ASN A 77 15.55 2.99 16.19
C ASN A 77 15.02 1.68 15.61
N CYS A 78 15.80 1.08 14.71
CA CYS A 78 15.40 -0.13 13.98
C CYS A 78 16.17 -1.35 14.46
N THR A 79 15.45 -2.47 14.56
CA THR A 79 16.03 -3.78 14.89
C THR A 79 16.95 -4.26 13.76
N GLN A 80 17.85 -5.21 14.06
CA GLN A 80 18.71 -5.81 13.03
C GLN A 80 17.89 -6.49 11.94
N GLN A 81 16.78 -7.15 12.31
CA GLN A 81 15.87 -7.82 11.39
C GLN A 81 15.26 -6.82 10.40
N GLU A 82 14.78 -5.67 10.87
CA GLU A 82 14.19 -4.63 10.02
C GLU A 82 15.22 -4.04 9.04
N ARG A 83 16.47 -3.88 9.47
CA ARG A 83 17.57 -3.45 8.59
C ARG A 83 17.87 -4.49 7.51
N VAL A 84 17.97 -5.76 7.87
CA VAL A 84 18.22 -6.86 6.92
C VAL A 84 17.10 -6.97 5.88
N LEU A 85 15.86 -6.72 6.29
CA LEU A 85 14.69 -6.73 5.39
C LEU A 85 14.54 -5.44 4.57
N GLY A 86 15.36 -4.41 4.81
CA GLY A 86 15.29 -3.12 4.13
C GLY A 86 14.03 -2.31 4.46
N LEU A 87 13.40 -2.58 5.61
CA LEU A 87 12.20 -1.89 6.09
C LEU A 87 12.54 -0.56 6.79
N CYS A 88 13.80 -0.40 7.18
CA CYS A 88 14.32 0.79 7.83
C CYS A 88 15.83 0.91 7.56
N ASN A 89 16.32 2.14 7.44
CA ASN A 89 17.74 2.48 7.30
C ASN A 89 18.17 3.39 8.44
#